data_AF-X1SNZ1-F1
#
_entry.id   AF-X1SNZ1-F1
#
_cell.length_a   1.000
_cell.length_b   1.000
_cell.length_c   1.000
_cell.angle_alpha   90.00
_cell.angle_beta   90.00
_cell.angle_gamma   90.00
#
_symmetry.space_group_name_H-M   'P 1'
#
loop_
_entity.id
_entity.type
_entity.pdbx_description
1 polymer ?
#
loop_
_entity_poly.entity_id
_entity_poly.type
_entity_poly.pdbx_seq_one_letter_code
_entity_poly.pdbx_strand_id
1 'polypeptide(L)'
;SPLTEGETVHLIDRETNLVTPYTSPIGYLASQRERFFSFNGAIRFTLAVDTLEPIVLFPSADNLMGSYEAIAAIDTKYWDPEAGSEHTWDMTVTNVDSIPLSGMAQLALIFTEIGSSVITEKKVRCLKCENIMVVPLKQTMIKCTGCGYDFIIPFFGKEII
;
A
#
# COMPACT_ATOMS: atom_id res chain seq x y z
N SER A 1 -10.63 -12.76 -7.23
CA SER A 1 -11.97 -13.31 -6.98
C SER A 1 -12.79 -12.31 -6.20
N PRO A 2 -14.13 -12.31 -6.29
CA PRO A 2 -14.97 -11.48 -5.44
C PRO A 2 -14.68 -11.76 -3.97
N LEU A 3 -14.76 -10.74 -3.12
CA LEU A 3 -14.59 -10.83 -1.68
C LEU A 3 -15.89 -11.35 -1.06
N THR A 4 -15.85 -12.49 -0.38
CA THR A 4 -17.04 -13.12 0.23
C THR A 4 -17.46 -12.39 1.51
N GLU A 5 -18.69 -12.63 1.99
CA GLU A 5 -19.23 -11.98 3.20
C GLU A 5 -18.29 -12.20 4.40
N GLY A 6 -17.92 -11.12 5.10
CA GLY A 6 -17.01 -11.16 6.24
C GLY A 6 -15.53 -11.38 5.91
N GLU A 7 -15.19 -11.69 4.65
CA GLU A 7 -13.81 -11.91 4.24
C GLU A 7 -13.00 -10.62 4.32
N THR A 8 -11.75 -10.74 4.77
CA THR A 8 -10.80 -9.63 4.89
C THR A 8 -9.57 -9.92 4.05
N VAL A 9 -9.16 -8.93 3.27
CA VAL A 9 -7.93 -9.00 2.45
C VAL A 9 -7.03 -7.81 2.75
N HIS A 10 -5.73 -8.06 2.69
CA HIS A 10 -4.70 -7.02 2.77
C HIS A 10 -4.48 -6.37 1.41
N LEU A 11 -4.15 -5.07 1.42
CA LEU A 11 -3.74 -4.37 0.21
C LEU A 11 -2.38 -4.89 -0.28
N ILE A 12 -2.15 -4.74 -1.58
CA ILE A 12 -0.91 -5.12 -2.25
C ILE A 12 -0.17 -3.83 -2.64
N ASP A 13 1.07 -3.71 -2.21
CA ASP A 13 1.96 -2.66 -2.72
C ASP A 13 2.25 -2.94 -4.20
N ARG A 14 1.91 -1.98 -5.06
CA ARG A 14 2.07 -2.13 -6.51
C ARG A 14 3.51 -2.02 -6.97
N GLU A 15 4.41 -1.39 -6.22
CA GLU A 15 5.83 -1.31 -6.59
C GLU A 15 6.61 -2.59 -6.28
N THR A 16 6.08 -3.43 -5.39
CA THR A 16 6.75 -4.65 -4.91
C THR A 16 5.93 -5.93 -5.09
N ASN A 17 4.63 -5.82 -5.37
CA ASN A 17 3.65 -6.90 -5.29
C ASN A 17 3.58 -7.61 -3.92
N LEU A 18 4.19 -7.03 -2.87
CA LEU A 18 4.09 -7.57 -1.51
C LEU A 18 2.71 -7.24 -0.94
N VAL A 19 2.17 -8.20 -0.20
CA VAL A 19 0.95 -8.01 0.57
C VAL A 19 1.32 -7.27 1.85
N THR A 20 0.53 -6.26 2.24
CA THR A 20 0.71 -5.58 3.53
C THR A 20 0.57 -6.57 4.70
N PRO A 21 1.28 -6.37 5.82
CA PRO A 21 1.97 -5.14 6.22
C PRO A 21 3.24 -4.81 5.43
N TYR A 22 3.51 -3.52 5.25
CA TYR A 22 4.70 -2.97 4.60
C TYR A 22 5.48 -2.08 5.58
N THR A 23 6.81 -2.04 5.46
CA THR A 23 7.68 -1.25 6.34
C THR A 23 8.25 -0.04 5.60
N SER A 24 7.92 1.18 6.04
CA SER A 24 8.60 2.38 5.58
C SER A 24 9.97 2.48 6.26
N PRO A 25 11.05 2.76 5.50
CA PRO A 25 12.41 2.72 6.01
C PRO A 25 12.78 3.99 6.80
N ILE A 26 13.80 3.85 7.67
CA ILE A 26 14.50 4.97 8.32
C ILE A 26 14.98 5.98 7.27
N GLY A 27 14.94 7.27 7.63
CA GLY A 27 15.33 8.39 6.76
C GLY A 27 14.22 8.87 5.82
N TYR A 28 13.01 8.30 5.90
CA TYR A 28 11.86 8.72 5.11
C TYR A 28 10.63 8.99 5.98
N LEU A 29 10.05 10.18 5.83
CA LEU A 29 8.68 10.42 6.28
C LEU A 29 7.70 9.73 5.34
N ALA A 30 6.69 9.07 5.90
CA ALA A 30 5.64 8.41 5.15
C ALA A 30 4.31 9.13 5.36
N SER A 31 3.75 9.70 4.29
CA SER A 31 2.48 10.43 4.32
C SER A 31 1.43 9.75 3.44
N GLN A 32 0.27 9.43 4.01
CA GLN A 32 -0.88 8.96 3.24
C GLN A 32 -1.54 10.14 2.51
N ARG A 33 -1.47 10.19 1.18
CA ARG A 33 -1.93 11.37 0.41
C ARG A 33 -3.23 11.19 -0.35
N GLU A 34 -3.53 9.98 -0.79
CA GLU A 34 -4.71 9.72 -1.62
C GLU A 34 -5.36 8.41 -1.19
N ARG A 35 -6.69 8.35 -1.30
CA ARG A 35 -7.51 7.15 -1.13
C ARG A 35 -8.60 7.14 -2.17
N PHE A 36 -8.85 5.96 -2.72
CA PHE A 36 -9.92 5.73 -3.67
C PHE A 36 -10.58 4.38 -3.37
N PHE A 37 -11.91 4.37 -3.35
CA PHE A 37 -12.71 3.16 -3.16
C PHE A 37 -13.79 3.11 -4.24
N SER A 38 -13.92 1.98 -4.89
CA SER A 38 -15.00 1.71 -5.83
C SER A 38 -15.40 0.25 -5.71
N PHE A 39 -16.55 -0.02 -5.11
CA PHE A 39 -17.09 -1.35 -4.86
C PHE A 39 -18.58 -1.37 -5.19
N ASN A 40 -19.10 -2.55 -5.52
CA ASN A 40 -20.53 -2.79 -5.74
C ASN A 40 -21.34 -2.98 -4.44
N GLY A 41 -20.77 -2.66 -3.27
CA GLY A 41 -21.42 -2.83 -1.96
C GLY A 41 -20.58 -2.20 -0.83
N ALA A 42 -20.91 -2.54 0.42
CA ALA A 42 -20.29 -1.92 1.60
C ALA A 42 -19.01 -2.62 2.09
N ILE A 43 -17.96 -1.82 2.36
CA ILE A 43 -16.70 -2.31 2.91
C ILE A 43 -16.34 -1.63 4.24
N ARG A 44 -15.54 -2.31 5.05
CA ARG A 44 -14.77 -1.70 6.14
C ARG A 44 -13.30 -1.64 5.73
N PHE A 45 -12.77 -0.45 5.56
CA PHE A 45 -11.34 -0.22 5.36
C PHE A 45 -10.67 0.05 6.70
N THR A 46 -9.54 -0.61 6.97
CA THR A 46 -8.74 -0.42 8.18
C THR A 46 -7.32 -0.05 7.79
N LEU A 47 -6.79 1.05 8.34
CA LEU A 47 -5.39 1.46 8.23
C LEU A 47 -4.77 1.48 9.63
N ALA A 48 -3.77 0.63 9.85
CA ALA A 48 -2.98 0.57 11.07
C ALA A 48 -1.53 0.99 10.78
N VAL A 49 -0.96 1.77 11.68
CA VAL A 49 0.46 2.19 11.62
C VAL A 49 1.06 1.98 12.99
N ASP A 50 2.08 1.12 13.07
CA ASP A 50 2.72 0.70 14.31
C ASP A 50 1.69 0.29 15.39
N THR A 51 1.69 0.98 16.53
CA THR A 51 0.78 0.77 17.66
C THR A 51 -0.29 1.86 17.76
N LEU A 52 -0.45 2.72 16.75
CA LEU A 52 -1.50 3.74 16.73
C LEU A 52 -2.87 3.07 16.62
N GLU A 53 -3.89 3.71 17.20
CA GLU A 53 -5.26 3.26 17.01
C GLU A 53 -5.60 3.27 15.51
N PRO A 54 -6.18 2.18 14.98
CA PRO A 54 -6.39 2.05 13.56
C PRO A 54 -7.47 3.03 13.08
N ILE A 55 -7.23 3.63 11.92
CA ILE A 55 -8.23 4.43 11.23
C ILE A 55 -9.19 3.47 10.51
N VAL A 56 -10.48 3.54 10.86
CA VAL A 56 -11.52 2.68 10.28
C VAL A 56 -12.51 3.53 9.50
N LEU A 57 -12.78 3.14 8.25
CA LEU A 57 -13.75 3.79 7.37
C LEU A 57 -14.77 2.79 6.85
N PHE A 58 -15.99 3.26 6.59
CA PHE A 58 -17.09 2.45 6.03
C PHE A 58 -17.60 2.98 4.68
N PRO A 59 -16.83 2.86 3.58
CA PRO A 59 -17.32 3.13 2.24
C PRO A 59 -18.52 2.24 1.87
N SER A 60 -19.53 2.81 1.18
CA SER A 60 -20.70 2.07 0.67
C SER A 60 -20.96 2.39 -0.79
N ALA A 61 -21.74 1.55 -1.49
CA ALA A 61 -22.03 1.73 -2.92
C ALA A 61 -22.71 3.07 -3.24
N ASP A 62 -23.55 3.57 -2.34
CA ASP A 62 -24.22 4.88 -2.48
C ASP A 62 -23.30 6.05 -2.10
N ASN A 63 -22.22 5.77 -1.37
CA ASN A 63 -21.16 6.71 -1.01
C ASN A 63 -19.88 6.35 -1.76
N LEU A 64 -19.95 6.36 -3.10
CA LEU A 64 -18.75 6.36 -3.94
C LEU A 64 -17.88 7.55 -3.52
N MET A 65 -16.97 7.29 -2.59
CA MET A 65 -16.03 8.27 -2.09
C MET A 65 -14.90 8.34 -3.11
N GLY A 66 -15.23 8.89 -4.27
CA GLY A 66 -14.28 9.48 -5.21
C GLY A 66 -13.70 10.76 -4.62
N SER A 67 -13.23 10.71 -3.38
CA SER A 67 -12.55 11.84 -2.77
C SER A 67 -11.13 11.87 -3.35
N TYR A 68 -10.97 12.54 -4.49
CA TYR A 68 -9.72 13.21 -4.85
C TYR A 68 -9.49 14.37 -3.86
N GLU A 69 -9.47 14.06 -2.57
CA GLU A 69 -9.12 15.02 -1.54
C GLU A 69 -7.75 14.60 -1.02
N ALA A 70 -6.78 15.48 -1.24
CA ALA A 70 -5.44 15.41 -0.67
C ALA A 70 -5.49 15.62 0.85
N ILE A 71 -6.26 14.78 1.56
CA ILE A 71 -6.26 14.74 3.01
C ILE A 71 -5.04 13.91 3.38
N ALA A 72 -3.98 14.57 3.85
CA ALA A 72 -2.92 13.91 4.60
C ALA A 72 -3.53 13.36 5.90
N ALA A 73 -4.15 12.19 5.83
CA ALA A 73 -4.89 11.63 6.96
C ALA A 73 -3.94 11.12 8.05
N ILE A 74 -2.74 10.67 7.65
CA ILE A 74 -1.71 10.20 8.56
C ILE A 74 -0.33 10.46 7.94
N ASP A 75 0.61 10.92 8.76
CA ASP A 75 1.95 11.31 8.37
C ASP A 75 2.90 11.00 9.54
N THR A 76 3.94 10.20 9.32
CA THR A 76 4.85 9.79 10.41
C THR A 76 5.50 10.97 11.10
N LYS A 77 5.61 12.11 10.42
CA LYS A 77 6.16 13.34 11.00
C LYS A 77 5.47 13.79 12.29
N TYR A 78 4.23 13.34 12.53
CA TYR A 78 3.49 13.69 13.74
C TYR A 78 4.06 13.00 15.00
N TRP A 79 4.83 11.92 14.86
CA TRP A 79 5.45 11.21 15.99
C TRP A 79 6.93 10.84 15.78
N ASP A 80 7.42 10.77 14.53
CA ASP A 80 8.83 10.59 14.17
C ASP A 80 9.25 11.62 13.10
N PRO A 81 9.42 12.90 13.49
CA PRO A 81 9.73 13.99 12.56
C PRO A 81 11.12 13.89 11.91
N GLU A 82 12.04 13.14 12.52
CA GLU A 82 13.40 12.92 12.01
C GLU A 82 13.53 11.63 11.20
N ALA A 83 12.43 10.89 11.02
CA ALA A 83 12.41 9.57 10.39
C ALA A 83 13.48 8.63 10.98
N GLY A 84 13.65 8.65 12.30
CA GLY A 84 14.68 7.88 13.01
C GLY A 84 14.35 6.39 13.14
N SER A 85 13.12 5.99 12.84
CA SER A 85 12.62 4.61 12.98
C SER A 85 11.99 4.09 11.70
N GLU A 86 11.94 2.76 11.57
CA GLU A 86 11.07 2.11 10.59
C GLU A 86 9.62 2.11 11.12
N HIS A 87 8.64 2.23 10.21
CA HIS A 87 7.22 2.16 10.57
C HIS A 87 6.50 1.09 9.77
N THR A 88 5.62 0.32 10.43
CA THR A 88 4.86 -0.75 9.80
C THR A 88 3.44 -0.31 9.49
N TRP A 89 3.05 -0.43 8.23
CA TRP A 89 1.77 -0.03 7.67
C TRP A 89 0.97 -1.26 7.28
N ASP A 90 -0.17 -1.47 7.92
CA ASP A 90 -1.12 -2.53 7.53
C ASP A 90 -2.44 -1.93 7.05
N MET A 91 -2.94 -2.45 5.94
CA MET A 91 -4.11 -1.92 5.26
C MET A 91 -5.00 -3.07 4.82
N THR A 92 -6.22 -3.11 5.34
CA THR A 92 -7.17 -4.19 5.03
C THR A 92 -8.52 -3.67 4.56
N VAL A 93 -9.19 -4.50 3.77
CA VAL A 93 -10.58 -4.32 3.33
C VAL A 93 -11.37 -5.54 3.77
N THR A 94 -12.42 -5.33 4.55
CA THR A 94 -13.38 -6.36 4.96
C THR A 94 -14.70 -6.15 4.20
N ASN A 95 -15.29 -7.21 3.66
CA ASN A 95 -16.67 -7.18 3.19
C ASN A 95 -17.62 -7.15 4.39
N VAL A 96 -18.39 -6.07 4.53
CA VAL A 96 -19.41 -5.93 5.59
C VAL A 96 -20.84 -5.95 5.04
N ASP A 97 -20.98 -6.29 3.76
CA ASP A 97 -22.25 -6.47 3.08
C ASP A 97 -22.63 -7.95 3.03
N SER A 98 -23.89 -8.21 2.67
CA SER A 98 -24.47 -9.55 2.51
C SER A 98 -24.29 -10.13 1.10
N ILE A 99 -23.61 -9.40 0.20
CA ILE A 99 -23.34 -9.82 -1.18
C ILE A 99 -21.84 -10.02 -1.43
N PRO A 100 -21.45 -10.89 -2.38
CA PRO A 100 -20.07 -10.93 -2.85
C PRO A 100 -19.65 -9.59 -3.47
N LEU A 101 -18.51 -9.07 -3.02
CA LEU A 101 -18.02 -7.76 -3.47
C LEU A 101 -16.98 -7.88 -4.58
N SER A 102 -17.08 -6.99 -5.56
CA SER A 102 -16.11 -6.76 -6.61
C SER A 102 -15.83 -5.26 -6.70
N GLY A 103 -14.57 -4.90 -6.81
CA GLY A 103 -14.16 -3.50 -6.77
C GLY A 103 -12.65 -3.32 -6.61
N MET A 104 -12.28 -2.09 -6.26
CA MET A 104 -10.91 -1.66 -6.06
C MET A 104 -10.82 -0.69 -4.87
N ALA A 105 -9.83 -0.93 -4.03
CA ALA A 105 -9.31 0.05 -3.08
C ALA A 105 -7.89 0.43 -3.52
N GLN A 106 -7.58 1.73 -3.52
CA GLN A 106 -6.25 2.25 -3.81
C GLN A 106 -5.89 3.30 -2.76
N LEU A 107 -4.64 3.30 -2.34
CA LEU A 107 -4.06 4.28 -1.44
C LEU A 107 -2.68 4.68 -1.97
N ALA A 108 -2.34 5.97 -1.84
CA ALA A 108 -1.00 6.46 -2.12
C ALA A 108 -0.28 6.83 -0.81
N LEU A 109 0.81 6.13 -0.52
CA LEU A 109 1.74 6.44 0.56
C LEU A 109 2.98 7.07 -0.06
N ILE A 110 3.27 8.32 0.29
CA ILE A 110 4.38 9.08 -0.27
C ILE A 110 5.52 9.11 0.72
N PHE A 111 6.70 8.66 0.28
CA PHE A 111 7.94 8.77 1.04
C PHE A 111 8.68 10.06 0.70
N THR A 112 8.99 10.85 1.73
CA THR A 112 9.77 12.08 1.62
C THR A 112 11.06 11.90 2.41
N GLU A 113 12.19 11.99 1.73
CA GLU A 113 13.51 11.82 2.34
C GLU A 113 13.81 12.95 3.33
N ILE A 114 14.27 12.59 4.53
CA ILE A 114 14.90 13.48 5.50
C ILE A 114 16.30 12.91 5.76
N GLY A 115 17.23 13.19 4.84
CA GLY A 115 18.67 12.98 5.06
C GLY A 115 19.21 11.54 5.05
N SER A 116 19.91 11.20 3.96
CA SER A 116 21.14 10.39 3.88
C SER A 116 21.09 8.86 3.91
N SER A 117 19.97 8.23 3.59
CA SER A 117 20.00 6.89 3.01
C SER A 117 19.16 6.81 1.75
N VAL A 118 19.81 6.85 0.60
CA VAL A 118 19.16 6.62 -0.70
C VAL A 118 18.78 5.14 -0.78
N ILE A 119 17.48 4.84 -0.85
CA ILE A 119 17.02 3.49 -1.16
C ILE A 119 17.50 3.15 -2.58
N THR A 120 18.34 2.12 -2.70
CA THR A 120 18.88 1.67 -4.00
C THR A 120 18.23 0.37 -4.48
N GLU A 121 17.59 -0.38 -3.59
CA GLU A 121 17.01 -1.70 -3.84
C GLU A 121 15.60 -1.82 -3.26
N LYS A 122 14.82 -2.74 -3.82
CA LYS A 122 13.49 -3.11 -3.33
C LYS A 122 13.30 -4.63 -3.36
N LYS A 123 12.48 -5.14 -2.43
CA LYS A 123 12.02 -6.54 -2.44
C LYS A 123 10.78 -6.64 -3.33
N VAL A 124 10.72 -7.66 -4.17
CA VAL A 124 9.62 -7.87 -5.13
C VAL A 124 9.13 -9.30 -5.04
N ARG A 125 7.82 -9.50 -4.98
CA ARG A 125 7.17 -10.82 -5.01
C ARG A 125 6.70 -11.17 -6.42
N CYS A 126 7.04 -12.37 -6.89
CA CYS A 126 6.49 -12.92 -8.12
C CYS A 126 5.04 -13.38 -7.91
N LEU A 127 4.08 -12.84 -8.68
CA LEU A 127 2.67 -13.24 -8.57
C LEU A 127 2.37 -14.67 -9.05
N LYS A 128 3.33 -15.33 -9.74
CA LYS A 128 3.14 -16.69 -10.27
C LYS A 128 3.63 -17.79 -9.33
N CYS A 129 4.74 -17.56 -8.63
CA CYS A 129 5.39 -18.58 -7.80
C CYS A 129 5.75 -18.09 -6.39
N GLU A 130 5.32 -16.88 -6.04
CA GLU A 130 5.49 -16.24 -4.72
C GLU A 130 6.93 -15.99 -4.27
N ASN A 131 7.92 -16.36 -5.08
CA ASN A 131 9.33 -16.07 -4.81
C ASN A 131 9.58 -14.57 -4.61
N ILE A 132 10.29 -14.23 -3.54
CA ILE A 132 10.69 -12.86 -3.19
C ILE A 132 12.14 -12.65 -3.64
N MET A 133 12.40 -11.55 -4.35
CA MET A 133 13.71 -11.20 -4.88
C MET A 133 14.05 -9.74 -4.56
N VAL A 134 15.34 -9.46 -4.34
CA VAL A 134 15.84 -8.10 -4.19
C VAL A 134 16.32 -7.62 -5.56
N VAL A 135 15.85 -6.45 -5.98
CA VAL A 135 16.17 -5.84 -7.29
C VAL A 135 16.46 -4.35 -7.12
N PRO A 136 17.20 -3.71 -8.04
CA PRO A 136 17.34 -2.26 -8.05
C PRO A 136 15.99 -1.53 -7.99
N LEU A 137 15.92 -0.45 -7.20
CA LEU A 137 14.70 0.31 -6.93
C LEU A 137 13.98 0.75 -8.22
N LYS A 138 14.74 1.26 -9.19
CA LYS A 138 14.22 1.73 -10.49
C LYS A 138 13.93 0.61 -11.48
N GLN A 139 14.21 -0.66 -11.17
CA GLN A 139 13.92 -1.76 -12.08
C GLN A 139 12.41 -2.03 -12.11
N THR A 140 11.83 -1.99 -13.32
CA THR A 140 10.40 -2.18 -13.56
C THR A 140 10.08 -3.48 -14.31
N MET A 141 10.98 -3.94 -15.17
CA MET A 141 10.89 -5.23 -15.86
C MET A 141 11.63 -6.30 -15.05
N ILE A 142 10.91 -7.24 -14.46
CA ILE A 142 11.45 -8.25 -13.55
C ILE A 142 11.32 -9.63 -14.15
N LYS A 143 12.45 -10.36 -14.24
CA LYS A 143 12.46 -11.79 -14.53
C LYS A 143 12.56 -12.56 -13.23
N CYS A 144 11.56 -13.39 -12.94
CA CYS A 144 11.53 -14.13 -11.69
C CYS A 144 12.66 -15.16 -11.61
N THR A 145 13.49 -15.07 -10.56
CA THR A 145 14.58 -16.03 -10.30
C THR A 145 14.08 -17.42 -9.89
N GLY A 146 12.83 -17.56 -9.43
CA GLY A 146 12.24 -18.84 -9.02
C GLY A 146 11.58 -19.63 -10.16
N CYS A 147 10.84 -18.97 -11.06
CA CYS A 147 10.09 -19.65 -12.13
C CYS A 147 10.36 -19.12 -13.55
N GLY A 148 11.25 -18.15 -13.70
CA GLY A 148 11.61 -17.56 -15.01
C GLY A 148 10.55 -16.66 -15.64
N TYR A 149 9.40 -16.46 -15.00
CA TYR A 149 8.31 -15.61 -15.50
C TYR A 149 8.69 -14.13 -15.49
N ASP A 150 8.47 -13.45 -16.61
CA ASP A 150 8.66 -12.00 -16.75
C ASP A 150 7.38 -11.25 -16.32
N PHE A 151 7.54 -10.21 -15.52
CA PHE A 151 6.44 -9.36 -15.06
C PHE A 151 6.89 -7.92 -14.85
N ILE A 152 5.90 -7.00 -14.78
CA ILE A 152 6.12 -5.57 -14.64
C ILE A 152 5.73 -5.12 -13.23
N ILE A 153 6.57 -4.30 -12.63
CA ILE A 153 6.26 -3.50 -11.45
C ILE A 153 6.49 -2.02 -11.77
N PRO A 154 5.52 -1.12 -11.49
CA PRO A 154 5.76 0.31 -11.60
C PRO A 154 6.82 0.81 -10.60
N PHE A 155 7.39 1.98 -10.92
CA PHE A 155 8.16 2.81 -9.99
C PHE A 155 7.53 4.20 -10.03
N PHE A 156 6.99 4.67 -8.91
CA PHE A 156 6.27 5.94 -8.78
C PHE A 156 7.14 7.06 -8.18
N GLY A 157 8.43 6.79 -7.90
CA GLY A 157 9.36 7.82 -7.49
C GLY A 157 9.57 8.89 -8.57
N LYS A 158 9.58 10.16 -8.17
CA LYS A 158 9.99 11.26 -9.05
C LYS A 158 11.51 11.37 -9.06
N GLU A 159 12.11 11.63 -10.22
CA GLU A 159 13.44 12.25 -10.22
C GLU A 159 13.28 13.66 -9.65
N ILE A 160 13.80 13.90 -8.46
CA ILE A 160 14.02 15.25 -7.96
C ILE A 160 15.22 15.77 -8.76
N ILE A 161 14.95 16.46 -9.86
CA ILE A 161 15.95 17.21 -10.64
C ILE A 161 16.18 18.55 -9.95
#